data_AF-A0A6G1WGF2-F1
#
_entry.id   AF-A0A6G1WGF2-F1
#
_cell.length_a   1.000
_cell.length_b   1.000
_cell.length_c   1.000
_cell.angle_alpha   90.00
_cell.angle_beta   90.00
_cell.angle_gamma   90.00
#
_symmetry.space_group_name_H-M   'P 1'
#
loop_
_entity.id
_entity.type
_entity.pdbx_description
1 polymer ?
#
loop_
_entity_poly.entity_id
_entity_poly.type
_entity_poly.pdbx_seq_one_letter_code
_entity_poly.pdbx_strand_id
1 'polypeptide(L)'
;SEITARALTVSTKAVSRVYDGTVSASGTAIVTSGALQGSDTLSGGSFAFADKHAGAGKTVTVSDVTLNDGNSGGNYILTYADNTASEITARVLTVSLSGTVSKVYDGATAATLSPGNYSLSGLVPGDVVSIVLLSSNYDTADIGTGKTVSVAGLSLSGVDKANYLLGSSAASAAIGEITSAVTPWDDSVKQVVEPLFDQEESGKPDRVSLDETLGIRTGNRLDSGAGLLVNCMEPEGRVLKLVGSPVDVTGWQVATCMSGSL
;
A
#
# COMPACT_ATOMS: atom_id res chain seq x y z
N SER A 1 -55.12 -50.38 6.31
CA SER A 1 -53.66 -50.35 6.10
C SER A 1 -53.21 -48.95 6.38
N GLU A 2 -52.31 -48.72 7.34
CA GLU A 2 -51.65 -47.41 7.41
C GLU A 2 -50.70 -47.29 6.21
N ILE A 3 -50.74 -46.15 5.53
CA ILE A 3 -49.75 -45.78 4.53
C ILE A 3 -48.73 -44.94 5.27
N THR A 4 -47.60 -45.54 5.64
CA THR A 4 -46.51 -44.80 6.28
C THR A 4 -45.75 -44.02 5.21
N ALA A 5 -45.58 -42.71 5.44
CA ALA A 5 -44.83 -41.84 4.54
C ALA A 5 -43.36 -42.28 4.43
N ARG A 6 -42.79 -42.19 3.23
CA ARG A 6 -41.42 -42.67 2.94
C ARG A 6 -40.39 -41.65 3.45
N ALA A 7 -39.36 -42.11 4.15
CA ALA A 7 -38.29 -41.22 4.59
C ALA A 7 -37.42 -40.75 3.41
N LEU A 8 -37.14 -39.45 3.33
CA LEU A 8 -36.15 -38.84 2.46
C LEU A 8 -35.21 -37.96 3.29
N THR A 9 -33.92 -38.07 3.03
CA THR A 9 -32.94 -37.11 3.55
C THR A 9 -32.48 -36.22 2.41
N VAL A 10 -32.57 -34.91 2.63
CA VAL A 10 -32.19 -33.89 1.67
C VAL A 10 -31.01 -33.08 2.17
N SER A 11 -30.13 -32.73 1.25
CA SER A 11 -28.98 -31.87 1.48
C SER A 11 -28.75 -30.98 0.25
N THR A 12 -27.56 -30.43 0.12
CA THR A 12 -27.06 -29.77 -1.09
C THR A 12 -25.80 -30.47 -1.58
N LYS A 13 -25.50 -30.31 -2.89
CA LYS A 13 -24.15 -30.54 -3.37
C LYS A 13 -23.18 -29.55 -2.73
N ALA A 14 -21.90 -29.88 -2.72
CA ALA A 14 -20.86 -28.95 -2.32
C ALA A 14 -20.94 -27.67 -3.16
N VAL A 15 -20.87 -26.53 -2.49
CA VAL A 15 -20.87 -25.20 -3.11
C VAL A 15 -19.60 -24.47 -2.77
N SER A 16 -19.17 -23.59 -3.68
CA SER A 16 -18.01 -22.72 -3.46
C SER A 16 -18.39 -21.29 -3.78
N ARG A 17 -17.86 -20.35 -2.99
CA ARG A 17 -17.96 -18.91 -3.28
C ARG A 17 -16.76 -18.15 -2.76
N VAL A 18 -16.56 -16.94 -3.28
CA VAL A 18 -15.59 -16.00 -2.71
C VAL A 18 -16.19 -15.34 -1.48
N TYR A 19 -15.38 -15.10 -0.45
CA TYR A 19 -15.77 -14.39 0.75
C TYR A 19 -16.45 -13.05 0.43
N ASP A 20 -17.60 -12.81 1.03
CA ASP A 20 -18.42 -11.60 0.85
C ASP A 20 -18.99 -11.05 2.18
N GLY A 21 -18.54 -11.60 3.31
CA GLY A 21 -19.01 -11.21 4.64
C GLY A 21 -20.37 -11.78 5.07
N THR A 22 -21.05 -12.55 4.22
CA THR A 22 -22.34 -13.18 4.54
C THR A 22 -22.19 -14.67 4.83
N VAL A 23 -23.29 -15.32 5.21
CA VAL A 23 -23.38 -16.79 5.35
C VAL A 23 -24.20 -17.45 4.23
N SER A 24 -24.67 -16.69 3.24
CA SER A 24 -25.54 -17.22 2.19
C SER A 24 -24.79 -18.23 1.30
N ALA A 25 -25.49 -19.29 0.89
CA ALA A 25 -24.99 -20.29 -0.04
C ALA A 25 -25.95 -20.44 -1.23
N SER A 26 -25.41 -20.49 -2.45
CA SER A 26 -26.19 -20.77 -3.66
C SER A 26 -26.31 -22.28 -3.88
N GLY A 27 -26.97 -22.96 -2.95
CA GLY A 27 -27.18 -24.41 -2.96
C GLY A 27 -28.31 -24.87 -3.88
N THR A 28 -28.42 -26.18 -4.06
CA THR A 28 -29.55 -26.82 -4.74
C THR A 28 -29.90 -28.08 -3.98
N ALA A 29 -31.17 -28.25 -3.64
CA ALA A 29 -31.65 -29.39 -2.88
C ALA A 29 -31.42 -30.70 -3.66
N ILE A 30 -30.85 -31.69 -2.99
CA ILE A 30 -30.63 -33.03 -3.51
C ILE A 30 -31.06 -34.07 -2.47
N VAL A 31 -31.56 -35.21 -2.94
CA VAL A 31 -31.78 -36.38 -2.07
C VAL A 31 -30.46 -37.10 -1.86
N THR A 32 -30.08 -37.33 -0.59
CA THR A 32 -28.89 -38.08 -0.20
C THR A 32 -29.20 -39.45 0.39
N SER A 33 -30.44 -39.65 0.86
CA SER A 33 -30.95 -40.96 1.30
C SER A 33 -32.43 -41.11 0.97
N GLY A 34 -32.82 -42.32 0.57
CA GLY A 34 -34.14 -42.60 -0.02
C GLY A 34 -34.18 -42.27 -1.52
N ALA A 35 -35.39 -42.23 -2.10
CA ALA A 35 -35.58 -41.91 -3.51
C ALA A 35 -36.96 -41.30 -3.76
N LEU A 36 -37.03 -40.26 -4.59
CA LEU A 36 -38.28 -39.75 -5.16
C LEU A 36 -38.88 -40.79 -6.12
N GLN A 37 -40.20 -40.78 -6.29
CA GLN A 37 -40.92 -41.70 -7.17
C GLN A 37 -41.52 -40.94 -8.35
N GLY A 38 -41.58 -41.61 -9.51
CA GLY A 38 -42.28 -41.09 -10.68
C GLY A 38 -41.83 -39.68 -11.08
N SER A 39 -42.76 -38.73 -11.04
CA SER A 39 -42.56 -37.32 -11.39
C SER A 39 -42.36 -36.39 -10.18
N ASP A 40 -42.17 -36.94 -8.98
CA ASP A 40 -41.98 -36.14 -7.76
C ASP A 40 -40.66 -35.35 -7.82
N THR A 41 -40.65 -34.10 -7.37
CA THR A 41 -39.47 -33.21 -7.45
C THR A 41 -39.25 -32.38 -6.19
N LEU A 42 -38.01 -31.91 -5.98
CA LEU A 42 -37.67 -30.90 -4.98
C LEU A 42 -37.57 -29.52 -5.63
N SER A 43 -38.01 -28.49 -4.92
CA SER A 43 -37.84 -27.09 -5.32
C SER A 43 -37.57 -26.20 -4.11
N GLY A 44 -37.11 -24.96 -4.35
CA GLY A 44 -36.77 -24.02 -3.28
C GLY A 44 -35.58 -24.50 -2.44
N GLY A 45 -35.68 -24.29 -1.13
CA GLY A 45 -34.60 -24.53 -0.18
C GLY A 45 -33.90 -23.25 0.25
N SER A 46 -33.52 -23.23 1.53
CA SER A 46 -32.62 -22.25 2.13
C SER A 46 -31.30 -22.95 2.44
N PHE A 47 -30.19 -22.30 2.06
CA PHE A 47 -28.85 -22.84 2.22
C PHE A 47 -27.95 -21.78 2.85
N ALA A 48 -27.28 -22.15 3.93
CA ALA A 48 -26.39 -21.23 4.63
C ALA A 48 -25.13 -21.95 5.11
N PHE A 49 -23.97 -21.31 4.94
CA PHE A 49 -22.75 -21.72 5.61
C PHE A 49 -22.91 -21.57 7.13
N ALA A 50 -22.33 -22.48 7.91
CA ALA A 50 -22.35 -22.41 9.37
C ALA A 50 -21.69 -21.13 9.92
N ASP A 51 -20.72 -20.58 9.19
CA ASP A 51 -20.09 -19.30 9.47
C ASP A 51 -19.60 -18.64 8.16
N LYS A 52 -19.24 -17.35 8.24
CA LYS A 52 -18.83 -16.55 7.08
C LYS A 52 -17.36 -16.73 6.68
N HIS A 53 -16.54 -17.41 7.48
CA HIS A 53 -15.08 -17.38 7.35
C HIS A 53 -14.57 -18.21 6.18
N ALA A 54 -13.55 -17.68 5.50
CA ALA A 54 -12.88 -18.39 4.42
C ALA A 54 -12.27 -19.72 4.90
N GLY A 55 -12.34 -20.74 4.06
CA GLY A 55 -11.82 -22.08 4.34
C GLY A 55 -12.45 -23.15 3.45
N ALA A 56 -11.81 -24.31 3.43
CA ALA A 56 -12.32 -25.53 2.81
C ALA A 56 -13.04 -26.43 3.83
N GLY A 57 -13.84 -27.40 3.35
CA GLY A 57 -14.56 -28.33 4.23
C GLY A 57 -15.63 -27.63 5.08
N LYS A 58 -16.22 -26.56 4.55
CA LYS A 58 -17.24 -25.77 5.22
C LYS A 58 -18.56 -26.52 5.26
N THR A 59 -19.26 -26.36 6.38
CA THR A 59 -20.61 -26.88 6.57
C THR A 59 -21.64 -25.93 5.97
N VAL A 60 -22.56 -26.48 5.18
CA VAL A 60 -23.76 -25.80 4.69
C VAL A 60 -25.00 -26.53 5.21
N THR A 61 -25.84 -25.81 5.95
CA THR A 61 -27.13 -26.30 6.43
C THR A 61 -28.21 -26.13 5.36
N VAL A 62 -29.22 -26.99 5.40
CA VAL A 62 -30.33 -27.00 4.44
C VAL A 62 -31.66 -26.97 5.19
N SER A 63 -32.56 -26.10 4.78
CA SER A 63 -33.94 -26.03 5.29
C SER A 63 -34.92 -25.63 4.19
N ASP A 64 -36.21 -25.61 4.51
CA ASP A 64 -37.27 -25.01 3.69
C ASP A 64 -37.32 -25.51 2.24
N VAL A 65 -36.98 -26.79 2.03
CA VAL A 65 -37.12 -27.45 0.73
C VAL A 65 -38.57 -27.86 0.54
N THR A 66 -39.13 -27.47 -0.61
CA THR A 66 -40.48 -27.85 -1.02
C THR A 66 -40.44 -29.18 -1.75
N LEU A 67 -41.22 -30.14 -1.27
CA LEU A 67 -41.46 -31.40 -1.96
C LEU A 67 -42.74 -31.31 -2.79
N ASN A 68 -42.61 -31.54 -4.10
CA ASN A 68 -43.70 -31.50 -5.06
C ASN A 68 -44.05 -32.94 -5.45
N ASP A 69 -44.96 -33.55 -4.68
CA ASP A 69 -45.40 -34.95 -4.84
C ASP A 69 -46.85 -35.08 -5.34
N GLY A 70 -47.49 -33.95 -5.67
CA GLY A 70 -48.90 -33.90 -6.07
C GLY A 70 -49.90 -34.26 -4.96
N ASN A 71 -49.44 -34.48 -3.72
CA ASN A 71 -50.23 -34.89 -2.56
C ASN A 71 -49.91 -34.06 -1.31
N SER A 72 -49.63 -32.77 -1.50
CA SER A 72 -49.33 -31.81 -0.43
C SER A 72 -48.18 -32.23 0.51
N GLY A 73 -47.20 -32.99 0.01
CA GLY A 73 -46.06 -33.49 0.80
C GLY A 73 -46.37 -34.68 1.69
N GLY A 74 -47.57 -35.27 1.58
CA GLY A 74 -48.01 -36.37 2.43
C GLY A 74 -47.35 -37.73 2.13
N ASN A 75 -46.68 -37.88 0.99
CA ASN A 75 -46.08 -39.16 0.59
C ASN A 75 -44.73 -39.42 1.30
N TYR A 76 -44.12 -38.38 1.88
CA TYR A 76 -42.76 -38.45 2.39
C TYR A 76 -42.57 -37.74 3.73
N ILE A 77 -41.65 -38.24 4.52
CA ILE A 77 -41.11 -37.54 5.70
C ILE A 77 -39.74 -37.00 5.30
N LEU A 78 -39.61 -35.68 5.30
CA LEU A 78 -38.38 -34.99 4.92
C LEU A 78 -37.50 -34.74 6.14
N THR A 79 -36.25 -35.20 6.07
CA THR A 79 -35.18 -34.83 7.00
C THR A 79 -34.06 -34.11 6.26
N TYR A 80 -33.28 -33.31 6.98
CA TYR A 80 -32.15 -32.58 6.41
C TYR A 80 -30.83 -33.14 6.92
N ALA A 81 -29.83 -33.11 6.06
CA ALA A 81 -28.45 -33.39 6.41
C ALA A 81 -27.55 -32.26 5.91
N ASP A 82 -26.58 -31.86 6.74
CA ASP A 82 -25.62 -30.85 6.37
C ASP A 82 -24.64 -31.36 5.30
N ASN A 83 -24.23 -30.45 4.41
CA ASN A 83 -23.11 -30.70 3.50
C ASN A 83 -21.82 -30.20 4.17
N THR A 84 -20.80 -31.04 4.33
CA THR A 84 -19.52 -30.67 4.99
C THR A 84 -18.35 -30.53 4.01
N ALA A 85 -18.62 -30.41 2.72
CA ALA A 85 -17.63 -30.43 1.65
C ALA A 85 -17.58 -29.12 0.85
N SER A 86 -18.20 -28.05 1.37
CA SER A 86 -18.28 -26.75 0.68
C SER A 86 -17.04 -25.89 0.96
N GLU A 87 -16.90 -24.77 0.26
CA GLU A 87 -15.75 -23.88 0.38
C GLU A 87 -16.15 -22.39 0.36
N ILE A 88 -15.49 -21.59 1.19
CA ILE A 88 -15.44 -20.14 1.04
C ILE A 88 -14.01 -19.77 0.71
N THR A 89 -13.73 -19.40 -0.54
CA THR A 89 -12.40 -18.98 -0.96
C THR A 89 -12.12 -17.56 -0.46
N ALA A 90 -10.92 -17.33 0.08
CA ALA A 90 -10.52 -16.02 0.58
C ALA A 90 -10.57 -14.97 -0.54
N ARG A 91 -11.02 -13.75 -0.20
CA ARG A 91 -11.11 -12.66 -1.17
C ARG A 91 -9.73 -12.03 -1.40
N VAL A 92 -9.36 -11.83 -2.66
CA VAL A 92 -8.11 -11.14 -3.00
C VAL A 92 -8.28 -9.63 -2.81
N LEU A 93 -7.34 -9.04 -2.07
CA LEU A 93 -7.20 -7.59 -1.89
C LEU A 93 -6.06 -7.05 -2.74
N THR A 94 -6.25 -5.85 -3.26
CA THR A 94 -5.21 -5.09 -3.97
C THR A 94 -4.79 -3.92 -3.11
N VAL A 95 -3.48 -3.74 -2.95
CA VAL A 95 -2.89 -2.59 -2.26
C VAL A 95 -2.47 -1.56 -3.31
N SER A 96 -2.80 -0.30 -3.05
CA SER A 96 -2.20 0.84 -3.76
C SER A 96 -1.61 1.84 -2.77
N LEU A 97 -0.63 2.61 -3.25
CA LEU A 97 -0.03 3.69 -2.49
C LEU A 97 -0.62 5.03 -2.93
N SER A 98 -0.84 5.94 -1.98
CA SER A 98 -1.41 7.27 -2.22
C SER A 98 -0.89 8.33 -1.23
N GLY A 99 -1.27 9.59 -1.49
CA GLY A 99 -0.80 10.75 -0.72
C GLY A 99 0.60 11.19 -1.12
N THR A 100 1.27 11.90 -0.22
CA THR A 100 2.67 12.32 -0.38
C THR A 100 3.51 11.71 0.72
N VAL A 101 4.71 11.24 0.37
CA VAL A 101 5.73 10.73 1.31
C VAL A 101 6.97 11.59 1.16
N SER A 102 7.17 12.52 2.09
CA SER A 102 8.24 13.51 2.02
C SER A 102 9.33 13.25 3.06
N LYS A 103 10.59 13.49 2.69
CA LYS A 103 11.71 13.59 3.63
C LYS A 103 12.66 14.72 3.24
N VAL A 104 13.48 15.14 4.19
CA VAL A 104 14.66 15.97 3.90
C VAL A 104 15.78 15.05 3.42
N TYR A 105 16.56 15.53 2.45
CA TYR A 105 17.71 14.82 1.92
C TYR A 105 18.69 14.40 3.01
N ASP A 106 18.99 13.10 3.07
CA ASP A 106 19.92 12.48 4.03
C ASP A 106 20.88 11.48 3.34
N GLY A 107 20.91 11.47 2.01
CA GLY A 107 21.72 10.54 1.21
C GLY A 107 21.20 9.10 1.14
N ALA A 108 20.06 8.78 1.77
CA ALA A 108 19.50 7.43 1.79
C ALA A 108 18.16 7.33 1.06
N THR A 109 17.90 6.17 0.45
CA THR A 109 16.64 5.86 -0.24
C THR A 109 15.52 5.42 0.71
N ALA A 110 15.76 5.32 2.01
CA ALA A 110 14.73 4.86 2.95
C ALA A 110 13.52 5.81 2.96
N ALA A 111 12.33 5.24 2.78
CA ALA A 111 11.06 5.97 2.84
C ALA A 111 10.26 5.55 4.08
N THR A 112 9.56 6.49 4.71
CA THR A 112 8.70 6.22 5.87
C THR A 112 7.24 6.45 5.49
N LEU A 113 6.46 5.38 5.40
CA LEU A 113 5.03 5.46 5.09
C LEU A 113 4.19 5.36 6.35
N SER A 114 3.09 6.12 6.39
CA SER A 114 2.05 6.00 7.40
C SER A 114 0.92 5.08 6.93
N PRO A 115 0.03 4.59 7.83
CA PRO A 115 -1.15 3.84 7.43
C PRO A 115 -2.03 4.56 6.39
N GLY A 116 -2.06 5.90 6.41
CA GLY A 116 -2.83 6.71 5.46
C GLY A 116 -2.28 6.71 4.02
N ASN A 117 -1.06 6.20 3.80
CA ASN A 117 -0.48 6.06 2.47
C ASN A 117 -0.91 4.77 1.76
N TYR A 118 -1.62 3.86 2.44
CA TYR A 118 -2.09 2.62 1.87
C TYR A 118 -3.59 2.68 1.62
N SER A 119 -4.01 2.19 0.46
CA SER A 119 -5.41 1.92 0.16
C SER A 119 -5.59 0.44 -0.18
N LEU A 120 -6.61 -0.17 0.42
CA LEU A 120 -7.00 -1.55 0.16
C LEU A 120 -8.29 -1.56 -0.65
N SER A 121 -8.23 -2.11 -1.86
CA SER A 121 -9.39 -2.36 -2.70
C SER A 121 -9.87 -3.80 -2.55
N GLY A 122 -11.20 -3.99 -2.55
CA GLY A 122 -11.85 -5.30 -2.40
C GLY A 122 -12.27 -5.65 -0.97
N LEU A 123 -12.05 -4.78 0.01
CA LEU A 123 -12.51 -4.99 1.39
C LEU A 123 -14.04 -5.05 1.46
N VAL A 124 -14.57 -6.03 2.18
CA VAL A 124 -16.00 -6.08 2.51
C VAL A 124 -16.29 -4.99 3.56
N PRO A 125 -17.33 -4.16 3.37
CA PRO A 125 -17.66 -3.10 4.33
C PRO A 125 -17.86 -3.63 5.76
N GLY A 126 -17.21 -2.99 6.72
CA GLY A 126 -17.27 -3.35 8.14
C GLY A 126 -16.17 -4.31 8.60
N ASP A 127 -15.44 -4.96 7.70
CA ASP A 127 -14.31 -5.80 8.06
C ASP A 127 -13.09 -4.96 8.47
N VAL A 128 -12.32 -5.48 9.42
CA VAL A 128 -11.12 -4.84 9.97
C VAL A 128 -9.87 -5.58 9.50
N VAL A 129 -9.23 -5.01 8.47
CA VAL A 129 -7.98 -5.48 7.88
C VAL A 129 -7.02 -4.31 7.71
N SER A 130 -5.73 -4.52 7.99
CA SER A 130 -4.68 -3.51 7.85
C SER A 130 -3.44 -4.08 7.20
N ILE A 131 -2.58 -3.20 6.70
CA ILE A 131 -1.29 -3.55 6.09
C ILE A 131 -0.18 -3.48 7.13
N VAL A 132 0.69 -4.48 7.11
CA VAL A 132 1.99 -4.47 7.80
C VAL A 132 3.07 -4.40 6.73
N LEU A 133 3.97 -3.44 6.90
CA LEU A 133 5.09 -3.18 6.01
C LEU A 133 6.37 -3.81 6.56
N LEU A 134 7.16 -4.42 5.68
CA LEU A 134 8.53 -4.83 6.00
C LEU A 134 9.57 -3.81 5.55
N SER A 135 9.50 -3.32 4.30
CA SER A 135 10.49 -2.39 3.75
C SER A 135 9.90 -1.44 2.72
N SER A 136 10.40 -0.20 2.70
CA SER A 136 9.98 0.88 1.79
C SER A 136 11.12 1.78 1.38
N ASN A 137 11.20 2.11 0.08
CA ASN A 137 12.28 2.93 -0.48
C ASN A 137 11.80 3.87 -1.59
N TYR A 138 12.46 5.02 -1.71
CA TYR A 138 12.50 5.82 -2.93
C TYR A 138 13.34 5.14 -4.01
N ASP A 139 13.08 5.46 -5.28
CA ASP A 139 13.87 5.02 -6.44
C ASP A 139 15.33 5.49 -6.40
N THR A 140 15.55 6.75 -6.02
CA THR A 140 16.87 7.35 -5.82
C THR A 140 16.88 8.23 -4.57
N ALA A 141 18.07 8.55 -4.06
CA ALA A 141 18.23 9.46 -2.92
C ALA A 141 18.17 10.94 -3.33
N ASP A 142 18.18 11.25 -4.63
CA ASP A 142 18.26 12.62 -5.13
C ASP A 142 17.03 13.44 -4.77
N ILE A 143 17.23 14.75 -4.55
CA ILE A 143 16.15 15.73 -4.34
C ILE A 143 15.21 15.72 -5.54
N GLY A 144 13.90 15.81 -5.29
CA GLY A 144 12.90 15.90 -6.33
C GLY A 144 11.51 15.54 -5.87
N THR A 145 10.51 15.84 -6.71
CA THR A 145 9.10 15.48 -6.53
C THR A 145 8.71 14.37 -7.50
N GLY A 146 7.62 13.67 -7.22
CA GLY A 146 7.13 12.57 -8.07
C GLY A 146 8.06 11.36 -8.09
N LYS A 147 8.92 11.21 -7.06
CA LYS A 147 9.82 10.08 -6.93
C LYS A 147 9.02 8.80 -6.71
N THR A 148 9.45 7.70 -7.32
CA THR A 148 8.78 6.42 -7.13
C THR A 148 9.10 5.89 -5.74
N VAL A 149 8.06 5.65 -4.94
CA VAL A 149 8.17 4.92 -3.67
C VAL A 149 7.71 3.49 -3.90
N SER A 150 8.54 2.52 -3.55
CA SER A 150 8.26 1.10 -3.65
C SER A 150 8.23 0.45 -2.27
N VAL A 151 7.25 -0.42 -2.04
CA VAL A 151 7.11 -1.23 -0.84
C VAL A 151 7.19 -2.72 -1.20
N ALA A 152 7.78 -3.51 -0.30
CA ALA A 152 7.88 -4.96 -0.44
C ALA A 152 7.66 -5.66 0.91
N GLY A 153 7.30 -6.93 0.86
CA GLY A 153 7.01 -7.74 2.03
C GLY A 153 5.73 -7.34 2.75
N LEU A 154 4.73 -6.84 2.00
CA LEU A 154 3.42 -6.51 2.56
C LEU A 154 2.73 -7.76 3.10
N SER A 155 2.12 -7.64 4.27
CA SER A 155 1.27 -8.67 4.87
C SER A 155 0.01 -8.06 5.50
N LEU A 156 -1.01 -8.90 5.74
CA LEU A 156 -2.25 -8.47 6.37
C LEU A 156 -2.21 -8.66 7.89
N SER A 157 -2.80 -7.71 8.61
CA SER A 157 -3.14 -7.77 10.02
C SER A 157 -4.63 -7.42 10.23
N GLY A 158 -5.11 -7.54 11.46
CA GLY A 158 -6.53 -7.33 11.80
C GLY A 158 -7.28 -8.63 12.06
N VAL A 159 -8.50 -8.49 12.60
CA VAL A 159 -9.33 -9.64 13.04
C VAL A 159 -9.94 -10.40 11.87
N ASP A 160 -10.23 -9.73 10.76
CA ASP A 160 -10.84 -10.36 9.58
C ASP A 160 -9.82 -10.81 8.54
N LYS A 161 -8.51 -10.65 8.80
CA LYS A 161 -7.45 -10.88 7.81
C LYS A 161 -7.45 -12.28 7.19
N ALA A 162 -7.90 -13.29 7.94
CA ALA A 162 -7.93 -14.68 7.49
C ALA A 162 -8.94 -14.92 6.35
N ASN A 163 -9.88 -14.00 6.15
CA ASN A 163 -10.85 -14.06 5.05
C ASN A 163 -10.30 -13.52 3.73
N TYR A 164 -9.05 -13.05 3.72
CA TYR A 164 -8.45 -12.33 2.60
C TYR A 164 -7.06 -12.86 2.24
N LEU A 165 -6.66 -12.57 1.01
CA LEU A 165 -5.31 -12.77 0.48
C LEU A 165 -4.83 -11.47 -0.14
N LEU A 166 -3.52 -11.19 -0.08
CA LEU A 166 -2.93 -10.11 -0.86
C LEU A 166 -2.67 -10.58 -2.28
N GLY A 167 -3.16 -9.83 -3.27
CA GLY A 167 -2.86 -10.10 -4.69
C GLY A 167 -1.40 -9.86 -5.04
N SER A 168 -0.71 -9.01 -4.28
CA SER A 168 0.73 -8.76 -4.38
C SER A 168 1.28 -8.36 -3.02
N SER A 169 2.47 -8.85 -2.66
CA SER A 169 3.22 -8.42 -1.48
C SER A 169 4.09 -7.17 -1.74
N ALA A 170 3.89 -6.51 -2.88
CA ALA A 170 4.61 -5.32 -3.28
C ALA A 170 3.67 -4.31 -3.97
N ALA A 171 3.98 -3.03 -3.84
CA ALA A 171 3.29 -1.93 -4.51
C ALA A 171 4.27 -0.78 -4.76
N SER A 172 3.98 0.07 -5.74
CA SER A 172 4.79 1.26 -6.03
C SER A 172 3.94 2.39 -6.60
N ALA A 173 4.29 3.63 -6.29
CA ALA A 173 3.67 4.82 -6.88
C ALA A 173 4.61 6.03 -6.84
N ALA A 174 4.42 6.98 -7.76
CA ALA A 174 5.13 8.25 -7.83
C ALA A 174 4.60 9.27 -6.79
N ILE A 175 4.69 8.92 -5.51
CA ILE A 175 4.18 9.70 -4.36
C ILE A 175 5.29 10.34 -3.51
N GLY A 176 6.55 10.14 -3.91
CA GLY A 176 7.71 10.54 -3.15
C GLY A 176 8.14 11.98 -3.41
N GLU A 177 8.59 12.64 -2.34
CA GLU A 177 9.26 13.94 -2.38
C GLU A 177 10.50 13.90 -1.47
N ILE A 178 11.65 14.33 -2.00
CA ILE A 178 12.86 14.57 -1.22
C ILE A 178 13.19 16.06 -1.36
N THR A 179 13.18 16.79 -0.25
CA THR A 179 13.51 18.23 -0.20
C THR A 179 14.97 18.45 0.21
N SER A 180 15.51 19.63 -0.11
CA SER A 180 16.88 19.97 0.28
C SER A 180 17.05 20.01 1.81
N ALA A 181 18.22 19.57 2.27
CA ALA A 181 18.67 19.85 3.62
C ALA A 181 19.06 21.33 3.71
N VAL A 182 18.23 22.16 4.32
CA VAL A 182 18.62 23.51 4.71
C VAL A 182 19.29 23.40 6.07
N THR A 183 20.62 23.40 6.11
CA THR A 183 21.32 23.83 7.33
C THR A 183 21.17 25.35 7.39
N PRO A 184 20.51 25.92 8.42
CA PRO A 184 20.57 27.36 8.62
C PRO A 184 22.03 27.78 8.62
N TRP A 185 22.35 28.83 7.90
CA TRP A 185 23.64 29.50 8.00
C TRP A 185 23.77 29.99 9.44
N ASP A 186 24.38 29.19 10.32
CA ASP A 186 24.57 29.59 11.71
C ASP A 186 25.73 30.59 11.80
N ASP A 187 25.78 31.34 12.90
CA ASP A 187 26.80 32.37 13.09
C ASP A 187 28.21 31.77 13.21
N SER A 188 28.34 30.46 13.47
CA SER A 188 29.60 29.71 13.45
C SER A 188 30.19 29.65 12.04
N VAL A 189 29.36 29.50 11.00
CA VAL A 189 29.80 29.56 9.59
C VAL A 189 30.16 30.99 9.17
N LYS A 190 29.44 32.02 9.65
CA LYS A 190 29.79 33.43 9.38
C LYS A 190 31.15 33.81 9.96
N GLN A 191 31.46 33.37 11.18
CA GLN A 191 32.69 33.74 11.88
C GLN A 191 33.96 33.20 11.19
N VAL A 192 33.84 32.13 10.40
CA VAL A 192 34.94 31.56 9.60
C VAL A 192 35.09 32.27 8.24
N VAL A 193 33.97 32.72 7.65
CA VAL A 193 33.95 33.27 6.28
C VAL A 193 34.21 34.78 6.24
N GLU A 194 33.66 35.55 7.18
CA GLU A 194 33.83 37.02 7.21
C GLU A 194 35.29 37.51 7.31
N PRO A 195 36.17 36.95 8.15
CA PRO A 195 37.56 37.43 8.22
C PRO A 195 38.39 37.15 6.96
N LEU A 196 37.87 36.39 5.99
CA LEU A 196 38.51 36.16 4.68
C LEU A 196 38.15 37.23 3.63
N PHE A 197 37.10 38.03 3.86
CA PHE A 197 36.69 39.10 2.95
C PHE A 197 37.33 40.45 3.29
N ASP A 198 37.82 40.64 4.52
CA ASP A 198 38.37 41.92 5.01
C ASP A 198 39.89 42.06 4.89
N GLN A 199 40.55 41.26 4.03
CA GLN A 199 41.92 41.58 3.62
C GLN A 199 41.87 42.63 2.50
N GLU A 200 41.45 43.85 2.86
CA GLU A 200 41.75 45.06 2.09
C GLU A 200 43.22 45.45 2.31
N GLU A 201 44.13 44.49 2.10
CA GLU A 201 45.55 44.78 1.98
C GLU A 201 45.87 44.91 0.49
N SER A 202 46.57 46.00 0.17
CA SER A 202 47.10 46.34 -1.13
C SER A 202 47.85 45.18 -1.79
N GLY A 203 47.13 44.35 -2.56
CA GLY A 203 47.71 43.23 -3.29
C GLY A 203 46.75 42.04 -3.37
N LYS A 204 46.02 41.95 -4.48
CA LYS A 204 45.06 40.87 -4.80
C LYS A 204 45.54 39.48 -4.32
N PRO A 205 44.91 38.84 -3.33
CA PRO A 205 45.10 37.41 -3.13
C PRO A 205 44.26 36.69 -4.19
N ASP A 206 44.93 36.11 -5.18
CA ASP A 206 44.31 35.40 -6.31
C ASP A 206 43.68 34.05 -5.90
N ARG A 207 43.78 33.65 -4.61
CA ARG A 207 43.24 32.40 -4.08
C ARG A 207 42.87 32.51 -2.61
N VAL A 208 41.61 32.20 -2.28
CA VAL A 208 41.15 31.94 -0.92
C VAL A 208 41.45 30.46 -0.61
N SER A 209 42.34 30.22 0.35
CA SER A 209 42.58 28.88 0.92
C SER A 209 41.63 28.70 2.10
N LEU A 210 40.59 27.90 1.91
CA LEU A 210 39.70 27.43 2.98
C LEU A 210 39.99 25.95 3.27
N ASP A 211 39.91 25.62 4.55
CA ASP A 211 40.21 24.31 5.15
C ASP A 211 39.46 23.16 4.44
N GLU A 212 40.22 22.15 4.00
CA GLU A 212 39.70 20.98 3.27
C GLU A 212 38.76 20.09 4.10
N THR A 213 38.65 20.33 5.41
CA THR A 213 37.75 19.57 6.30
C THR A 213 36.26 19.88 6.11
N LEU A 214 35.90 21.01 5.47
CA LEU A 214 34.51 21.41 5.24
C LEU A 214 33.96 21.07 3.84
N GLY A 215 34.75 20.45 2.96
CA GLY A 215 34.27 19.97 1.64
C GLY A 215 33.94 21.07 0.61
N ILE A 216 34.21 22.35 0.90
CA ILE A 216 33.94 23.47 0.00
C ILE A 216 35.18 23.74 -0.87
N ARG A 217 35.15 23.38 -2.16
CA ARG A 217 36.23 23.72 -3.12
C ARG A 217 35.83 24.90 -4.02
N THR A 218 36.50 26.03 -3.79
CA THR A 218 36.72 27.25 -4.61
C THR A 218 35.66 27.74 -5.61
N GLY A 219 35.38 29.05 -5.56
CA GLY A 219 34.89 29.84 -6.69
C GLY A 219 35.86 30.98 -7.02
N ASN A 220 36.07 31.28 -8.31
CA ASN A 220 36.83 32.45 -8.74
C ASN A 220 35.95 33.70 -8.65
N ARG A 221 36.53 34.82 -8.20
CA ARG A 221 35.93 36.15 -8.38
C ARG A 221 36.07 36.52 -9.87
N LEU A 222 34.95 36.69 -10.57
CA LEU A 222 34.97 37.23 -11.94
C LEU A 222 35.18 38.74 -11.82
N ASP A 223 36.32 39.22 -12.34
CA ASP A 223 36.83 40.60 -12.21
C ASP A 223 36.01 41.67 -12.97
N SER A 224 34.71 41.46 -13.19
CA SER A 224 33.86 42.43 -13.90
C SER A 224 32.43 42.44 -13.37
N GLY A 225 32.21 43.03 -12.19
CA GLY A 225 30.88 43.46 -11.72
C GLY A 225 29.78 42.41 -11.61
N ALA A 226 30.10 41.12 -11.77
CA ALA A 226 29.18 40.00 -11.68
C ALA A 226 29.47 39.24 -10.38
N GLY A 227 28.41 38.87 -9.66
CA GLY A 227 28.49 38.32 -8.31
C GLY A 227 29.38 37.09 -8.11
N LEU A 228 29.59 36.76 -6.84
CA LEU A 228 30.34 35.59 -6.40
C LEU A 228 29.64 34.30 -6.85
N LEU A 229 30.30 33.49 -7.70
CA LEU A 229 29.89 32.12 -7.98
C LEU A 229 30.44 31.21 -6.89
N VAL A 230 29.60 30.84 -5.92
CA VAL A 230 29.93 29.78 -4.96
C VAL A 230 29.57 28.45 -5.59
N ASN A 231 30.58 27.72 -6.09
CA ASN A 231 30.38 26.32 -6.48
C ASN A 231 30.33 25.47 -5.21
N CYS A 232 29.13 25.00 -4.85
CA CYS A 232 28.97 23.96 -3.85
C CYS A 232 29.37 22.63 -4.50
N MET A 233 30.44 22.00 -4.01
CA MET A 233 30.78 20.62 -4.36
C MET A 233 30.32 19.71 -3.21
N GLU A 234 29.74 18.56 -3.56
CA GLU A 234 29.52 17.48 -2.59
C GLU A 234 30.87 16.91 -2.12
N PRO A 235 30.95 16.26 -0.94
CA PRO A 235 32.14 15.54 -0.48
C PRO A 235 32.67 14.50 -1.49
N GLU A 236 31.80 14.02 -2.39
CA GLU A 236 32.12 13.04 -3.43
C GLU A 236 32.48 13.65 -4.81
N GLY A 237 32.66 14.98 -4.89
CA GLY A 237 33.18 15.65 -6.09
C GLY A 237 32.15 15.90 -7.21
N ARG A 238 30.85 15.83 -6.93
CA ARG A 238 29.79 16.25 -7.87
C ARG A 238 29.57 17.76 -7.82
N VAL A 239 29.46 18.39 -9.00
CA VAL A 239 29.24 19.84 -9.15
C VAL A 239 27.74 20.13 -9.09
N LEU A 240 27.33 20.98 -8.15
CA LEU A 240 25.95 21.44 -8.02
C LEU A 240 25.69 22.68 -8.87
N LYS A 241 24.58 22.69 -9.63
CA LYS A 241 24.19 23.82 -10.47
C LYS A 241 23.41 24.84 -9.62
N LEU A 242 23.91 26.07 -9.55
CA LEU A 242 23.13 27.21 -9.06
C LEU A 242 21.93 27.43 -10.01
N VAL A 243 20.71 27.37 -9.47
CA VAL A 243 19.51 27.85 -10.18
C VAL A 243 19.01 29.08 -9.44
N GLY A 244 19.30 30.25 -10.01
CA GLY A 244 18.72 31.53 -9.62
C GLY A 244 18.42 32.32 -10.90
N SER A 245 17.24 32.95 -10.96
CA SER A 245 16.90 33.89 -12.05
C SER A 245 17.75 35.16 -11.95
N PRO A 246 18.13 35.82 -13.06
CA PRO A 246 18.91 37.05 -13.01
C PRO A 246 18.03 38.20 -12.49
N VAL A 247 18.34 38.76 -11.32
CA VAL A 247 17.71 39.99 -10.82
C VAL A 247 18.72 40.86 -10.05
N ASP A 248 18.54 42.16 -10.23
CA ASP A 248 19.42 43.29 -9.94
C ASP A 248 20.19 43.33 -8.60
N VAL A 249 21.39 43.87 -8.75
CA VAL A 249 22.44 44.16 -7.77
C VAL A 249 22.03 45.20 -6.72
N THR A 250 21.48 44.81 -5.56
CA THR A 250 21.51 45.66 -4.34
C THR A 250 21.39 44.93 -2.99
N GLY A 251 21.47 43.60 -2.92
CA GLY A 251 21.39 42.88 -1.63
C GLY A 251 22.30 41.65 -1.56
N TRP A 252 22.84 41.38 -0.37
CA TRP A 252 23.48 40.10 -0.05
C TRP A 252 22.47 38.98 -0.26
N GLN A 253 22.77 38.02 -1.15
CA GLN A 253 21.91 36.85 -1.40
C GLN A 253 22.47 35.63 -0.69
N VAL A 254 21.59 34.90 0.01
CA VAL A 254 21.86 33.55 0.52
C VAL A 254 21.81 32.61 -0.68
N ALA A 255 22.96 32.08 -1.09
CA ALA A 255 23.02 31.04 -2.11
C ALA A 255 22.54 29.72 -1.52
N THR A 256 21.42 29.19 -2.02
CA THR A 256 20.93 27.86 -1.65
C THR A 256 21.61 26.83 -2.54
N CYS A 257 22.49 25.99 -1.98
CA CYS A 257 23.07 24.87 -2.71
C CYS A 257 21.96 23.83 -3.00
N MET A 258 21.77 23.46 -4.27
CA MET A 258 20.81 22.42 -4.67
C MET A 258 21.55 21.21 -5.24
N SER A 259 21.34 20.04 -4.65
CA SER A 259 21.81 18.77 -5.22
C SER A 259 20.81 18.19 -6.21
N GLY A 260 21.23 17.99 -7.46
CA GLY A 260 20.40 17.43 -8.51
C GLY A 260 21.21 17.10 -9.77
N SER A 261 21.14 15.86 -10.24
CA SER A 261 21.68 15.46 -11.55
C SER A 261 20.74 15.90 -12.69
N LEU A 262 21.33 16.29 -13.82
CA LEU A 262 20.65 16.55 -15.11
C LEU A 262 20.04 15.28 -15.70
#